data_AF-A0A017TE72-F1
#
_entry.id   AF-A0A017TE72-F1
#
_cell.length_a   1.000
_cell.length_b   1.000
_cell.length_c   1.000
_cell.angle_alpha   90.00
_cell.angle_beta   90.00
_cell.angle_gamma   90.00
#
_symmetry.space_group_name_H-M   'P 1'
#
loop_
_entity.id
_entity.type
_entity.pdbx_description
1 polymer ?
#
loop_
_entity_poly.entity_id
_entity_poly.type
_entity_poly.pdbx_seq_one_letter_code
_entity_poly.pdbx_strand_id
1 'polypeptide(L)'
;MLGPEGSTMRIHGMALLLAAAVTPLACAQGMQLDESTEALQENDGQGEVDEATAVDADTGTDADTEEASTGDKQLQGAATACTPGHGRACYTGLASTRDVGACSGGIEICFSDGSGYGPCEHEVLPAEETCANDIDDDCDGAVNEGCECTPGDTEPCYNGPPGTEGVGICQAGMRTCTEEGTWSPACVGEVQPSLREDLNSPYDDDCTGTPHDSLCEQNGILTCPSGNCMQVPHCSNAGGIVACAFPWECLP
;
A
#
# COMPACT_ATOMS: atom_id res chain seq x y z
N MET A 1 -71.79 24.45 -16.46
CA MET A 1 -70.95 25.66 -16.55
C MET A 1 -69.69 25.27 -17.31
N LEU A 2 -69.46 26.01 -18.40
CA LEU A 2 -68.25 26.19 -19.24
C LEU A 2 -67.27 25.03 -19.45
N GLY A 3 -67.09 24.73 -20.73
CA GLY A 3 -66.16 23.76 -21.28
C GLY A 3 -64.72 24.28 -21.48
N PRO A 4 -63.97 23.69 -22.44
CA PRO A 4 -62.52 23.51 -22.42
C PRO A 4 -61.75 24.43 -23.38
N GLU A 5 -60.44 24.56 -23.20
CA GLU A 5 -59.46 25.07 -24.17
C GLU A 5 -58.23 24.14 -24.03
N GLY A 6 -57.64 23.45 -25.02
CA GLY A 6 -57.59 23.70 -26.45
C GLY A 6 -56.32 24.48 -26.79
N SER A 7 -55.20 23.80 -27.11
CA SER A 7 -54.22 24.33 -28.08
C SER A 7 -53.24 23.30 -28.59
N THR A 8 -53.50 22.91 -29.84
CA THR A 8 -52.60 22.38 -30.86
C THR A 8 -51.45 23.33 -31.19
N MET A 9 -50.29 22.84 -31.66
CA MET A 9 -49.85 22.97 -33.07
C MET A 9 -48.33 22.68 -33.29
N ARG A 10 -48.08 21.64 -34.10
CA ARG A 10 -47.10 21.43 -35.20
C ARG A 10 -45.68 22.06 -35.18
N ILE A 11 -44.69 21.16 -35.24
CA ILE A 11 -43.61 20.96 -36.25
C ILE A 11 -43.15 22.20 -37.03
N HIS A 12 -41.84 22.48 -37.05
CA HIS A 12 -40.98 22.70 -38.24
C HIS A 12 -39.50 22.63 -37.82
N GLY A 13 -38.73 21.73 -38.46
CA GLY A 13 -37.29 21.64 -38.28
C GLY A 13 -36.55 22.81 -38.93
N MET A 14 -35.33 23.06 -38.48
CA MET A 14 -34.29 23.71 -39.27
C MET A 14 -32.91 23.29 -38.74
N ALA A 15 -32.16 22.65 -39.61
CA ALA A 15 -30.72 22.45 -39.49
C ALA A 15 -30.01 23.81 -39.45
N LEU A 16 -28.99 23.96 -38.60
CA LEU A 16 -28.02 25.04 -38.77
C LEU A 16 -26.64 24.66 -38.21
N LEU A 17 -25.76 24.34 -39.16
CA LEU A 17 -24.37 24.76 -39.30
C LEU A 17 -23.37 24.61 -38.13
N LEU A 18 -22.40 23.74 -38.38
CA LEU A 18 -21.02 23.76 -37.88
C LEU A 18 -20.38 25.16 -37.97
N ALA A 19 -19.77 25.59 -36.86
CA ALA A 19 -18.63 26.50 -36.90
C ALA A 19 -17.69 26.16 -35.74
N ALA A 20 -16.52 25.62 -36.08
CA ALA A 20 -15.37 25.53 -35.19
C ALA A 20 -14.79 26.93 -34.96
N ALA A 21 -14.52 27.28 -33.71
CA ALA A 21 -13.69 28.43 -33.37
C ALA A 21 -12.80 28.08 -32.17
N VAL A 22 -11.52 27.90 -32.48
CA VAL A 22 -10.40 27.87 -31.55
C VAL A 22 -10.21 29.29 -31.01
N THR A 23 -10.13 29.47 -29.69
CA THR A 23 -9.40 30.59 -29.08
C THR A 23 -8.66 30.12 -27.83
N PRO A 24 -7.33 30.30 -27.75
CA PRO A 24 -6.59 30.31 -26.51
C PRO A 24 -6.50 31.76 -26.00
N LEU A 25 -6.62 31.99 -24.69
CA LEU A 25 -6.00 33.15 -24.06
C LEU A 25 -5.91 32.97 -22.55
N ALA A 26 -4.67 32.86 -22.07
CA ALA A 26 -4.30 33.09 -20.69
C ALA A 26 -4.37 34.59 -20.37
N CYS A 27 -4.75 34.95 -19.14
CA CYS A 27 -3.95 35.88 -18.34
C CYS A 27 -4.36 35.85 -16.86
N ALA A 28 -3.37 35.50 -16.05
CA ALA A 28 -3.04 35.86 -14.68
C ALA A 28 -3.99 36.75 -13.86
N GLN A 29 -4.16 36.37 -12.58
CA GLN A 29 -3.81 37.20 -11.41
C GLN A 29 -3.70 36.31 -10.17
N GLY A 30 -2.57 36.40 -9.48
CA GLY A 30 -2.33 35.75 -8.19
C GLY A 30 -2.92 36.52 -7.02
N MET A 31 -3.21 35.81 -5.94
CA MET A 31 -3.27 36.34 -4.58
C MET A 31 -2.67 35.30 -3.63
N GLN A 32 -1.84 35.81 -2.73
CA GLN A 32 -0.93 35.14 -1.82
C GLN A 32 -1.22 35.72 -0.45
N LEU A 33 -1.67 34.90 0.51
CA LEU A 33 -1.83 35.14 1.96
C LEU A 33 -2.07 33.74 2.58
N ASP A 34 -1.52 33.29 3.70
CA ASP A 34 -0.63 33.86 4.71
C ASP A 34 -0.01 32.67 5.50
N GLU A 35 1.23 32.82 5.96
CA GLU A 35 1.84 31.97 6.99
C GLU A 35 1.19 32.27 8.34
N SER A 36 0.76 31.25 9.09
CA SER A 36 0.61 31.38 10.55
C SER A 36 1.47 30.34 11.24
N THR A 37 2.67 30.79 11.58
CA THR A 37 3.48 30.27 12.67
C THR A 37 2.90 30.80 13.98
N GLU A 38 2.47 29.92 14.88
CA GLU A 38 2.39 30.25 16.31
C GLU A 38 3.03 29.12 17.11
N ALA A 39 4.16 29.48 17.72
CA ALA A 39 4.90 28.73 18.71
C ALA A 39 4.12 28.74 20.04
N LEU A 40 4.17 27.61 20.75
CA LEU A 40 4.00 27.59 22.21
C LEU A 40 5.31 27.11 22.82
N GLN A 41 5.96 28.04 23.51
CA GLN A 41 7.14 27.84 24.35
C GLN A 41 6.73 27.61 25.81
N GLU A 42 7.62 26.86 26.49
CA GLU A 42 7.94 26.87 27.92
C GLU A 42 7.00 26.16 28.93
N ASN A 43 7.52 25.06 29.48
CA ASN A 43 7.40 24.81 30.91
C ASN A 43 8.74 24.29 31.47
N ASP A 44 9.45 25.19 32.15
CA ASP A 44 10.42 24.87 33.18
C ASP A 44 9.71 24.19 34.36
N GLY A 45 10.20 23.01 34.75
CA GLY A 45 9.67 22.25 35.87
C GLY A 45 10.72 21.34 36.47
N GLN A 46 11.70 21.95 37.14
CA GLN A 46 12.57 21.27 38.11
C GLN A 46 11.70 20.73 39.26
N GLY A 47 11.85 19.44 39.54
CA GLY A 47 11.22 18.77 40.68
C GLY A 47 12.19 17.75 41.26
N GLU A 48 13.00 18.21 42.21
CA GLU A 48 13.74 17.38 43.18
C GLU A 48 12.77 16.48 43.94
N VAL A 49 13.14 15.21 44.13
CA VAL A 49 12.67 14.39 45.25
C VAL A 49 13.86 13.75 45.94
N ASP A 50 14.07 14.19 47.17
CA ASP A 50 15.07 13.71 48.12
C ASP A 50 14.79 12.29 48.64
N GLU A 51 15.85 11.75 49.22
CA GLU A 51 15.85 10.90 50.42
C GLU A 51 15.45 9.42 50.26
N ALA A 52 16.45 8.59 49.98
CA ALA A 52 16.45 7.21 50.46
C ALA A 52 17.74 6.94 51.26
N THR A 53 17.51 6.76 52.54
CA THR A 53 18.41 6.51 53.66
C THR A 53 19.43 5.39 53.44
N ALA A 54 20.65 5.66 53.93
CA ALA A 54 21.74 4.72 54.11
C ALA A 54 21.39 3.56 55.05
N VAL A 55 21.89 2.37 54.72
CA VAL A 55 22.12 1.28 55.67
C VAL A 55 23.51 0.72 55.38
N ASP A 56 24.42 0.90 56.33
CA ASP A 56 25.78 0.36 56.37
C ASP A 56 25.81 -1.12 56.83
N ALA A 57 26.98 -1.74 56.59
CA ALA A 57 27.55 -2.99 57.14
C ALA A 57 27.40 -4.23 56.21
N ASP A 58 28.42 -5.05 55.91
CA ASP A 58 29.79 -5.18 56.43
C ASP A 58 30.60 -6.16 55.55
N THR A 59 31.93 -6.03 55.63
CA THR A 59 32.99 -7.05 55.46
C THR A 59 33.22 -7.81 54.16
N GLY A 60 34.42 -7.62 53.60
CA GLY A 60 35.11 -8.63 52.78
C GLY A 60 36.34 -8.09 52.06
N THR A 61 37.37 -7.74 52.81
CA THR A 61 38.74 -7.43 52.38
C THR A 61 39.44 -8.61 51.67
N ASP A 62 40.19 -8.31 50.60
CA ASP A 62 41.54 -8.82 50.24
C ASP A 62 42.08 -7.88 49.12
N ALA A 63 42.97 -6.89 49.35
CA ALA A 63 44.44 -6.99 49.49
C ALA A 63 45.08 -7.88 48.40
N ASP A 64 45.99 -7.49 47.51
CA ASP A 64 46.89 -6.36 47.30
C ASP A 64 47.19 -6.33 45.78
N THR A 65 47.45 -5.20 45.13
CA THR A 65 48.83 -4.77 44.82
C THR A 65 48.78 -3.32 44.34
N GLU A 66 49.24 -2.44 45.22
CA GLU A 66 49.73 -1.10 44.88
C GLU A 66 51.03 -1.23 44.08
N GLU A 67 51.09 -0.64 42.89
CA GLU A 67 52.36 -0.15 42.33
C GLU A 67 52.25 1.36 42.14
N ALA A 68 52.73 2.05 43.17
CA ALA A 68 53.08 3.45 43.12
C ALA A 68 54.55 3.58 42.68
N SER A 69 54.79 4.14 41.50
CA SER A 69 56.05 4.81 41.16
C SER A 69 55.85 5.50 39.81
N THR A 70 56.23 6.74 39.55
CA THR A 70 56.85 7.81 40.32
C THR A 70 56.74 9.01 39.38
N GLY A 71 56.54 10.21 39.94
CA GLY A 71 56.46 11.41 39.12
C GLY A 71 57.70 11.60 38.27
N ASP A 72 57.49 11.70 36.95
CA ASP A 72 58.46 12.30 36.05
C ASP A 72 57.90 13.57 35.46
N LYS A 73 58.76 14.57 35.45
CA LYS A 73 58.44 15.97 35.18
C LYS A 73 58.09 16.15 33.72
N GLN A 74 56.92 16.75 33.51
CA GLN A 74 56.55 17.66 32.42
C GLN A 74 57.61 17.84 31.31
N LEU A 75 57.36 17.19 30.16
CA LEU A 75 57.79 17.67 28.87
C LEU A 75 56.54 18.18 28.16
N GLN A 76 56.52 19.47 27.81
CA GLN A 76 55.55 20.02 26.87
C GLN A 76 55.69 19.29 25.52
N GLY A 77 54.97 18.19 25.35
CA GLY A 77 54.63 17.58 24.07
C GLY A 77 53.13 17.73 23.87
N ALA A 78 52.70 18.12 22.67
CA ALA A 78 51.31 18.40 22.34
C ALA A 78 50.37 17.36 22.97
N ALA A 79 49.39 17.82 23.76
CA ALA A 79 48.44 16.96 24.46
C ALA A 79 47.74 16.06 23.44
N THR A 80 48.15 14.80 23.42
CA THR A 80 47.63 13.79 22.50
C THR A 80 46.26 13.35 23.02
N ALA A 81 45.23 13.38 22.17
CA ALA A 81 43.84 13.14 22.58
C ALA A 81 43.58 11.66 22.94
N CYS A 82 44.37 10.74 22.40
CA CYS A 82 44.28 9.30 22.61
C CYS A 82 45.65 8.63 22.40
N THR A 83 45.78 7.34 22.76
CA THR A 83 47.01 6.57 22.54
C THR A 83 47.05 6.08 21.09
N PRO A 84 48.05 6.48 20.27
CA PRO A 84 48.13 6.07 18.86
C PRO A 84 47.98 4.56 18.64
N GLY A 85 47.09 4.17 17.73
CA GLY A 85 46.81 2.77 17.41
C GLY A 85 45.94 2.01 18.41
N HIS A 86 45.56 2.62 19.55
CA HIS A 86 44.62 2.01 20.49
C HIS A 86 43.19 2.11 19.96
N GLY A 87 42.45 0.99 20.00
CA GLY A 87 41.06 0.92 19.61
C GLY A 87 40.11 1.04 20.80
N ARG A 88 38.90 1.57 20.57
CA ARG A 88 37.81 1.52 21.54
C ARG A 88 36.48 1.20 20.84
N ALA A 89 35.53 0.67 21.60
CA ALA A 89 34.17 0.46 21.11
C ALA A 89 33.51 1.81 20.77
N CYS A 90 32.75 1.81 19.68
CA CYS A 90 31.99 2.97 19.22
C CYS A 90 30.66 2.50 18.61
N TYR A 91 29.74 3.44 18.47
CA TYR A 91 28.50 3.27 17.72
C TYR A 91 27.92 4.67 17.53
N THR A 92 27.65 5.04 16.29
CA THR A 92 27.25 6.39 15.90
C THR A 92 25.73 6.55 15.78
N GLY A 93 24.99 5.44 15.80
CA GLY A 93 23.52 5.43 15.85
C GLY A 93 22.94 5.82 17.22
N LEU A 94 21.60 5.78 17.32
CA LEU A 94 20.90 6.05 18.57
C LEU A 94 21.24 4.98 19.61
N ALA A 95 21.51 5.38 20.85
CA ALA A 95 21.92 4.41 21.87
C ALA A 95 20.87 3.29 22.12
N SER A 96 19.60 3.55 21.84
CA SER A 96 18.51 2.58 21.96
C SER A 96 18.52 1.49 20.90
N THR A 97 19.17 1.70 19.75
CA THR A 97 19.25 0.73 18.66
C THR A 97 20.51 -0.13 18.72
N ARG A 98 21.42 0.15 19.66
CA ARG A 98 22.68 -0.61 19.78
C ARG A 98 22.40 -2.01 20.30
N ASP A 99 22.93 -3.01 19.60
CA ASP A 99 22.82 -4.44 19.95
C ASP A 99 21.36 -4.93 19.95
N VAL A 100 20.52 -4.30 19.12
CA VAL A 100 19.13 -4.67 18.81
C VAL A 100 19.08 -5.11 17.35
N GLY A 101 18.43 -6.23 17.06
CA GLY A 101 18.31 -6.72 15.69
C GLY A 101 19.64 -6.95 14.98
N ALA A 102 19.76 -6.39 13.78
CA ALA A 102 20.98 -6.38 12.98
C ALA A 102 22.06 -5.41 13.51
N CYS A 103 21.69 -4.43 14.32
CA CYS A 103 22.57 -3.35 14.72
C CYS A 103 23.63 -3.79 15.73
N SER A 104 24.86 -3.36 15.49
CA SER A 104 25.99 -3.66 16.38
C SER A 104 26.99 -2.52 16.44
N GLY A 105 27.64 -2.38 17.59
CA GLY A 105 28.78 -1.48 17.77
C GLY A 105 29.99 -1.87 16.91
N GLY A 106 30.82 -0.88 16.59
CA GLY A 106 32.09 -1.02 15.88
C GLY A 106 33.30 -0.71 16.75
N ILE A 107 34.46 -0.56 16.10
CA ILE A 107 35.71 -0.14 16.73
C ILE A 107 36.28 1.07 15.98
N GLU A 108 36.61 2.11 16.73
CA GLU A 108 37.36 3.26 16.21
C GLU A 108 38.80 3.20 16.72
N ILE A 109 39.76 3.54 15.85
CA ILE A 109 41.19 3.46 16.14
C ILE A 109 41.77 4.87 16.24
N CYS A 110 42.55 5.13 17.29
CA CYS A 110 43.26 6.39 17.46
C CYS A 110 44.32 6.59 16.35
N PHE A 111 44.34 7.76 15.74
CA PHE A 111 45.32 8.12 14.70
C PHE A 111 46.76 8.00 15.20
N SER A 112 47.69 7.78 14.26
CA SER A 112 49.11 7.59 14.58
C SER A 112 49.79 8.82 15.20
N ASP A 113 49.28 10.02 14.92
CA ASP A 113 49.69 11.28 15.55
C ASP A 113 48.94 11.56 16.86
N GLY A 114 47.99 10.69 17.21
CA GLY A 114 47.10 10.77 18.36
C GLY A 114 46.26 12.04 18.43
N SER A 115 45.96 12.62 17.27
CA SER A 115 45.07 13.77 17.13
C SER A 115 43.61 13.47 17.47
N GLY A 116 43.19 12.19 17.41
CA GLY A 116 41.83 11.75 17.68
C GLY A 116 41.57 10.33 17.19
N TYR A 117 40.31 9.90 17.21
CA TYR A 117 39.87 8.62 16.66
C TYR A 117 39.39 8.77 15.21
N GLY A 118 39.60 7.71 14.42
CA GLY A 118 39.04 7.56 13.08
C GLY A 118 37.54 7.26 13.07
N PRO A 119 36.98 6.87 11.90
CA PRO A 119 35.59 6.43 11.84
C PRO A 119 35.36 5.18 12.70
N CYS A 120 34.10 4.97 13.08
CA CYS A 120 33.69 3.73 13.72
C CYS A 120 33.62 2.61 12.67
N GLU A 121 34.64 1.77 12.61
CA GLU A 121 34.68 0.69 11.64
C GLU A 121 33.86 -0.51 12.11
N HIS A 122 33.19 -1.18 11.18
CA HIS A 122 32.37 -2.39 11.41
C HIS A 122 31.13 -2.19 12.28
N GLU A 123 30.68 -0.96 12.51
CA GLU A 123 29.34 -0.76 13.05
C GLU A 123 28.26 -1.11 12.01
N VAL A 124 27.13 -1.62 12.49
CA VAL A 124 25.91 -1.82 11.70
C VAL A 124 24.86 -0.87 12.28
N LEU A 125 24.47 0.12 11.48
CA LEU A 125 23.48 1.13 11.85
C LEU A 125 22.09 0.69 11.39
N PRO A 126 21.01 1.26 11.99
CA PRO A 126 19.64 1.06 11.53
C PRO A 126 19.52 1.31 10.03
N ALA A 127 18.89 0.37 9.34
CA ALA A 127 18.53 0.44 7.93
C ALA A 127 17.00 0.51 7.80
N GLU A 128 16.50 0.55 6.56
CA GLU A 128 15.07 0.37 6.31
C GLU A 128 14.73 -1.12 6.38
N GLU A 129 13.61 -1.45 7.01
CA GLU A 129 13.10 -2.82 7.12
C GLU A 129 12.96 -3.49 5.75
N THR A 130 13.30 -4.78 5.69
CA THR A 130 13.01 -5.61 4.52
C THR A 130 12.23 -6.85 4.90
N CYS A 131 11.08 -7.02 4.25
CA CYS A 131 10.24 -8.20 4.41
C CYS A 131 10.90 -9.52 3.99
N ALA A 132 12.04 -9.47 3.29
CA ALA A 132 12.71 -10.63 2.69
C ALA A 132 13.61 -11.42 3.66
N ASN A 133 13.81 -10.91 4.87
CA ASN A 133 14.59 -11.61 5.90
C ASN A 133 13.79 -11.67 7.21
N ASP A 134 14.21 -12.49 8.18
CA ASP A 134 13.60 -12.50 9.52
C ASP A 134 14.51 -11.73 10.49
N ILE A 135 14.95 -10.53 10.09
CA ILE A 135 15.90 -9.69 10.82
C ILE A 135 15.24 -8.32 11.08
N ASP A 136 15.51 -7.77 12.26
CA ASP A 136 15.17 -6.40 12.65
C ASP A 136 16.28 -5.49 12.11
N ASP A 137 16.08 -4.97 10.91
CA ASP A 137 17.04 -4.17 10.14
C ASP A 137 17.06 -2.70 10.62
N ASP A 138 15.93 -2.19 11.10
CA ASP A 138 15.81 -0.82 11.64
C ASP A 138 16.10 -0.71 13.15
N CYS A 139 16.27 -1.87 13.80
CA CYS A 139 16.70 -2.03 15.18
C CYS A 139 15.74 -1.39 16.18
N ASP A 140 14.44 -1.39 15.87
CA ASP A 140 13.38 -0.90 16.73
C ASP A 140 12.86 -1.96 17.73
N GLY A 141 13.31 -3.21 17.57
CA GLY A 141 13.00 -4.34 18.44
C GLY A 141 11.89 -5.25 17.90
N ALA A 142 11.40 -4.99 16.69
CA ALA A 142 10.44 -5.82 15.99
C ALA A 142 11.00 -6.21 14.60
N VAL A 143 10.37 -7.17 13.92
CA VAL A 143 10.92 -7.76 12.68
C VAL A 143 9.83 -7.69 11.62
N ASN A 144 10.18 -7.26 10.40
CA ASN A 144 9.28 -7.23 9.24
C ASN A 144 8.07 -6.30 9.43
N GLU A 145 8.29 -5.14 10.05
CA GLU A 145 7.26 -4.12 10.26
C GLU A 145 6.75 -3.57 8.93
N GLY A 146 5.42 -3.46 8.81
CA GLY A 146 4.80 -2.89 7.61
C GLY A 146 4.66 -3.85 6.43
N CYS A 147 5.09 -5.11 6.58
CA CYS A 147 4.85 -6.17 5.60
C CYS A 147 3.40 -6.69 5.70
N GLU A 148 2.69 -6.79 4.58
CA GLU A 148 1.33 -7.37 4.53
C GLU A 148 1.35 -8.90 4.59
N CYS A 149 2.45 -9.51 4.12
CA CYS A 149 2.66 -10.95 4.04
C CYS A 149 4.15 -11.30 4.05
N THR A 150 4.49 -12.57 4.26
CA THR A 150 5.87 -13.08 4.16
C THR A 150 6.20 -13.41 2.71
N PRO A 151 7.33 -12.97 2.16
CA PRO A 151 7.72 -13.28 0.78
C PRO A 151 7.65 -14.78 0.46
N GLY A 152 7.02 -15.10 -0.68
CA GLY A 152 6.78 -16.47 -1.11
C GLY A 152 5.53 -17.14 -0.53
N ASP A 153 4.87 -16.55 0.47
CA ASP A 153 3.56 -17.02 0.91
C ASP A 153 2.54 -16.99 -0.24
N THR A 154 1.53 -17.87 -0.17
CA THR A 154 0.48 -17.94 -1.19
C THR A 154 -0.90 -17.95 -0.55
N GLU A 155 -1.86 -17.29 -1.19
CA GLU A 155 -3.25 -17.29 -0.75
C GLU A 155 -4.25 -17.25 -1.92
N PRO A 156 -5.52 -17.64 -1.70
CA PRO A 156 -6.56 -17.49 -2.69
C PRO A 156 -6.82 -16.02 -3.04
N CYS A 157 -7.16 -15.77 -4.30
CA CYS A 157 -7.54 -14.44 -4.77
C CYS A 157 -8.61 -14.54 -5.84
N TYR A 158 -9.33 -13.44 -6.03
CA TYR A 158 -10.27 -13.28 -7.12
C TYR A 158 -10.43 -11.80 -7.43
N ASN A 159 -10.05 -11.39 -8.64
CA ASN A 159 -10.12 -9.99 -9.06
C ASN A 159 -11.39 -9.69 -9.89
N GLY A 160 -12.28 -10.69 -10.05
CA GLY A 160 -13.57 -10.51 -10.71
C GLY A 160 -14.58 -9.72 -9.87
N PRO A 161 -15.71 -9.30 -10.46
CA PRO A 161 -16.78 -8.61 -9.75
C PRO A 161 -17.30 -9.40 -8.52
N PRO A 162 -17.76 -8.72 -7.45
CA PRO A 162 -18.38 -9.42 -6.32
C PRO A 162 -19.59 -10.25 -6.75
N GLY A 163 -19.65 -11.50 -6.28
CA GLY A 163 -20.76 -12.42 -6.55
C GLY A 163 -20.57 -13.32 -7.77
N THR A 164 -19.49 -13.18 -8.54
CA THR A 164 -19.19 -14.07 -9.68
C THR A 164 -18.20 -15.19 -9.33
N GLU A 165 -17.54 -15.12 -8.16
CA GLU A 165 -16.62 -16.16 -7.71
C GLU A 165 -17.34 -17.50 -7.50
N GLY A 166 -16.86 -18.56 -8.16
CA GLY A 166 -17.44 -19.89 -8.06
C GLY A 166 -18.76 -20.06 -8.83
N VAL A 167 -19.14 -19.09 -9.65
CA VAL A 167 -20.34 -19.13 -10.49
C VAL A 167 -19.94 -19.54 -11.91
N GLY A 168 -20.62 -20.53 -12.47
CA GLY A 168 -20.31 -21.01 -13.82
C GLY A 168 -18.87 -21.54 -13.92
N ILE A 169 -18.10 -21.00 -14.85
CA ILE A 169 -16.66 -21.31 -14.99
C ILE A 169 -15.76 -20.41 -14.14
N CYS A 170 -16.30 -19.34 -13.55
CA CYS A 170 -15.50 -18.40 -12.79
C CYS A 170 -14.97 -19.03 -11.52
N GLN A 171 -13.65 -18.92 -11.33
CA GLN A 171 -12.97 -19.49 -10.19
C GLN A 171 -11.89 -18.55 -9.66
N ALA A 172 -11.66 -18.63 -8.36
CA ALA A 172 -10.51 -18.03 -7.72
C ALA A 172 -9.20 -18.60 -8.26
N GLY A 173 -8.16 -17.77 -8.24
CA GLY A 173 -6.78 -18.18 -8.46
C GLY A 173 -5.99 -18.15 -7.15
N MET A 174 -4.67 -18.16 -7.29
CA MET A 174 -3.73 -17.97 -6.19
C MET A 174 -2.81 -16.77 -6.50
N ARG A 175 -2.53 -15.96 -5.48
CA ARG A 175 -1.52 -14.90 -5.54
C ARG A 175 -0.37 -15.24 -4.60
N THR A 176 0.79 -14.66 -4.87
CA THR A 176 2.02 -14.91 -4.12
C THR A 176 2.52 -13.60 -3.52
N CYS A 177 3.01 -13.65 -2.29
CA CYS A 177 3.63 -12.50 -1.66
C CYS A 177 4.97 -12.18 -2.34
N THR A 178 5.20 -10.91 -2.67
CA THR A 178 6.45 -10.44 -3.29
C THR A 178 7.55 -10.28 -2.25
N GLU A 179 8.80 -10.07 -2.71
CA GLU A 179 9.95 -9.80 -1.82
C GLU A 179 9.79 -8.51 -1.01
N GLU A 180 8.96 -7.59 -1.49
CA GLU A 180 8.58 -6.37 -0.79
C GLU A 180 7.49 -6.59 0.28
N GLY A 181 7.10 -7.84 0.56
CA GLY A 181 6.10 -8.18 1.57
C GLY A 181 4.68 -7.72 1.23
N THR A 182 4.36 -7.62 -0.06
CA THR A 182 3.01 -7.25 -0.54
C THR A 182 2.44 -8.33 -1.45
N TRP A 183 1.12 -8.45 -1.49
CA TRP A 183 0.50 -9.45 -2.36
C TRP A 183 0.62 -9.08 -3.84
N SER A 184 1.07 -10.03 -4.68
CA SER A 184 1.17 -9.81 -6.11
C SER A 184 -0.18 -9.41 -6.72
N PRO A 185 -0.23 -8.45 -7.67
CA PRO A 185 -1.48 -8.05 -8.30
C PRO A 185 -2.06 -9.14 -9.21
N ALA A 186 -1.20 -10.05 -9.71
CA ALA A 186 -1.62 -11.18 -10.51
C ALA A 186 -2.28 -12.24 -9.63
N CYS A 187 -3.49 -12.66 -10.01
CA CYS A 187 -4.14 -13.82 -9.44
C CYS A 187 -4.04 -14.99 -10.41
N VAL A 188 -3.03 -15.83 -10.23
CA VAL A 188 -2.70 -16.89 -11.18
C VAL A 188 -3.75 -18.00 -11.12
N GLY A 189 -4.29 -18.36 -12.29
CA GLY A 189 -5.30 -19.42 -12.42
C GLY A 189 -6.73 -18.96 -12.19
N GLU A 190 -6.96 -17.68 -11.90
CA GLU A 190 -8.31 -17.13 -11.86
C GLU A 190 -8.99 -17.23 -13.23
N VAL A 191 -10.29 -17.47 -13.23
CA VAL A 191 -11.15 -17.34 -14.40
C VAL A 191 -12.17 -16.27 -14.07
N GLN A 192 -12.09 -15.13 -14.77
CA GLN A 192 -12.99 -14.02 -14.61
C GLN A 192 -14.17 -14.11 -15.59
N PRO A 193 -15.27 -13.38 -15.32
CA PRO A 193 -16.40 -13.33 -16.22
C PRO A 193 -15.98 -12.83 -17.59
N SER A 194 -16.42 -13.52 -18.63
CA SER A 194 -16.39 -12.97 -19.97
C SER A 194 -17.32 -11.75 -20.06
N LEU A 195 -17.09 -10.88 -21.04
CA LEU A 195 -17.97 -9.73 -21.27
C LEU A 195 -19.36 -10.15 -21.81
N ARG A 196 -19.46 -11.36 -22.38
CA ARG A 196 -20.67 -11.91 -23.00
C ARG A 196 -20.59 -13.42 -23.01
N GLU A 197 -21.71 -14.06 -22.73
CA GLU A 197 -21.88 -15.50 -22.87
C GLU A 197 -21.51 -16.06 -24.26
N ASP A 198 -20.83 -17.23 -24.28
CA ASP A 198 -20.68 -18.05 -25.49
C ASP A 198 -21.87 -19.00 -25.62
N LEU A 199 -22.72 -18.69 -26.58
CA LEU A 199 -23.96 -19.44 -26.85
C LEU A 199 -23.75 -20.83 -27.45
N ASN A 200 -22.51 -21.21 -27.74
CA ASN A 200 -22.15 -22.55 -28.20
C ASN A 200 -21.50 -23.39 -27.09
N SER A 201 -21.28 -22.78 -25.92
CA SER A 201 -20.73 -23.40 -24.73
C SER A 201 -21.87 -23.82 -23.80
N PRO A 202 -21.89 -25.03 -23.23
CA PRO A 202 -22.87 -25.41 -22.21
C PRO A 202 -22.62 -24.73 -20.86
N TYR A 203 -21.57 -23.92 -20.73
CA TYR A 203 -21.13 -23.31 -19.49
C TYR A 203 -21.65 -21.86 -19.37
N ASP A 204 -21.70 -21.37 -18.14
CA ASP A 204 -21.98 -19.96 -17.79
C ASP A 204 -20.65 -19.20 -17.81
N ASP A 205 -20.39 -18.51 -18.91
CA ASP A 205 -19.12 -17.86 -19.26
C ASP A 205 -19.07 -16.40 -18.77
N ASP A 206 -20.22 -15.75 -18.59
CA ASP A 206 -20.32 -14.42 -17.95
C ASP A 206 -20.65 -14.47 -16.45
N CYS A 207 -20.75 -15.69 -15.90
CA CYS A 207 -20.80 -15.99 -14.48
C CYS A 207 -21.93 -15.26 -13.75
N THR A 208 -23.06 -15.12 -14.43
CA THR A 208 -24.30 -14.51 -13.94
C THR A 208 -25.16 -15.50 -13.15
N GLY A 209 -24.81 -16.79 -13.21
CA GLY A 209 -25.52 -17.90 -12.56
C GLY A 209 -26.44 -18.66 -13.51
N THR A 210 -26.52 -18.26 -14.78
CA THR A 210 -27.42 -18.84 -15.78
C THR A 210 -26.74 -19.01 -17.13
N PRO A 211 -26.42 -20.25 -17.55
CA PRO A 211 -25.89 -20.48 -18.89
C PRO A 211 -26.86 -19.99 -19.99
N HIS A 212 -26.31 -19.41 -21.06
CA HIS A 212 -27.03 -18.90 -22.25
C HIS A 212 -28.01 -17.74 -22.01
N ASP A 213 -27.86 -16.94 -20.96
CA ASP A 213 -28.81 -15.87 -20.62
C ASP A 213 -28.62 -14.57 -21.44
N SER A 214 -27.41 -14.29 -21.95
CA SER A 214 -27.12 -13.07 -22.72
C SER A 214 -27.70 -13.04 -24.15
N LEU A 215 -28.50 -14.04 -24.54
CA LEU A 215 -29.27 -14.06 -25.80
C LEU A 215 -30.20 -12.84 -25.94
N CYS A 216 -30.75 -12.34 -24.83
CA CYS A 216 -31.61 -11.15 -24.83
C CYS A 216 -30.83 -9.88 -25.23
N GLU A 217 -29.67 -9.65 -24.63
CA GLU A 217 -28.92 -8.40 -24.78
C GLU A 217 -28.33 -8.23 -26.18
N GLN A 218 -27.84 -9.31 -26.79
CA GLN A 218 -27.29 -9.29 -28.15
C GLN A 218 -28.37 -9.05 -29.22
N ASN A 219 -29.64 -9.32 -28.92
CA ASN A 219 -30.78 -9.12 -29.81
C ASN A 219 -31.68 -7.94 -29.41
N GLY A 220 -31.20 -7.05 -28.54
CA GLY A 220 -31.87 -5.79 -28.20
C GLY A 220 -32.94 -5.85 -27.10
N ILE A 221 -32.99 -6.95 -26.34
CA ILE A 221 -33.87 -7.12 -25.18
C ILE A 221 -33.00 -7.07 -23.94
N LEU A 222 -32.97 -5.91 -23.27
CA LEU A 222 -31.98 -5.64 -22.22
C LEU A 222 -32.29 -6.33 -20.88
N THR A 223 -33.50 -6.85 -20.68
CA THR A 223 -33.90 -7.47 -19.41
C THR A 223 -34.98 -8.52 -19.64
N CYS A 224 -34.72 -9.75 -19.18
CA CYS A 224 -35.65 -10.89 -19.23
C CYS A 224 -35.97 -11.32 -17.77
N PRO A 225 -37.09 -10.86 -17.15
CA PRO A 225 -37.37 -11.07 -15.71
C PRO A 225 -37.47 -12.54 -15.27
N SER A 226 -37.75 -13.44 -16.21
CA SER A 226 -37.94 -14.87 -16.00
C SER A 226 -36.70 -15.71 -16.32
N GLY A 227 -35.63 -15.11 -16.86
CA GLY A 227 -34.47 -15.82 -17.41
C GLY A 227 -34.77 -16.65 -18.67
N ASN A 228 -36.03 -16.77 -19.08
CA ASN A 228 -36.43 -17.57 -20.24
C ASN A 228 -36.60 -16.67 -21.47
N CYS A 229 -35.61 -16.69 -22.36
CA CYS A 229 -35.66 -16.00 -23.65
C CYS A 229 -35.64 -16.99 -24.80
N MET A 230 -36.57 -16.83 -25.74
CA MET A 230 -36.59 -17.65 -26.95
C MET A 230 -37.18 -16.89 -28.13
N GLN A 231 -36.88 -17.37 -29.34
CA GLN A 231 -37.57 -16.90 -30.54
C GLN A 231 -39.01 -17.41 -30.55
N VAL A 232 -39.96 -16.50 -30.43
CA VAL A 232 -41.38 -16.81 -30.50
C VAL A 232 -41.88 -16.55 -31.92
N PRO A 233 -42.51 -17.52 -32.60
CA PRO A 233 -43.04 -17.30 -33.94
C PRO A 233 -44.26 -16.37 -33.89
N HIS A 234 -44.15 -15.21 -34.52
CA HIS A 234 -45.25 -14.27 -34.73
C HIS A 234 -45.68 -14.32 -36.18
N CYS A 235 -46.70 -15.13 -36.44
CA CYS A 235 -47.27 -15.29 -37.77
C CYS A 235 -48.53 -14.44 -37.95
N SER A 236 -48.61 -13.70 -39.05
CA SER A 236 -49.81 -12.96 -39.46
C SER A 236 -50.24 -13.39 -40.87
N ASN A 237 -51.54 -13.35 -41.13
CA ASN A 237 -52.09 -13.67 -42.44
C ASN A 237 -52.62 -12.39 -43.08
N ALA A 238 -51.95 -11.94 -44.13
CA ALA A 238 -52.33 -10.78 -44.91
C ALA A 238 -52.69 -11.22 -46.33
N GLY A 239 -53.99 -11.36 -46.61
CA GLY A 239 -54.47 -11.67 -47.96
C GLY A 239 -54.21 -13.11 -48.43
N GLY A 240 -54.15 -14.09 -47.53
CA GLY A 240 -53.95 -15.50 -47.88
C GLY A 240 -52.48 -15.94 -47.90
N ILE A 241 -51.55 -15.03 -47.65
CA ILE A 241 -50.14 -15.32 -47.43
C ILE A 241 -49.88 -15.27 -45.93
N VAL A 242 -49.35 -16.37 -45.39
CA VAL A 242 -48.86 -16.42 -44.01
C VAL A 242 -47.42 -15.91 -44.01
N ALA A 243 -47.18 -14.81 -43.32
CA ALA A 243 -45.85 -14.27 -43.06
C ALA A 243 -45.54 -14.45 -41.56
N CYS A 244 -44.39 -15.04 -41.25
CA CYS A 244 -43.92 -15.23 -39.89
C CYS A 244 -42.66 -14.40 -39.64
N ALA A 245 -42.64 -13.68 -38.51
CA ALA A 245 -41.44 -13.12 -37.92
C ALA A 245 -41.06 -13.96 -36.69
N PHE A 246 -39.78 -13.96 -36.33
CA PHE A 246 -39.27 -14.68 -35.17
C PHE A 246 -38.55 -13.70 -34.22
N PRO A 247 -39.29 -12.75 -33.61
CA PRO A 247 -38.72 -11.90 -32.58
C PRO A 247 -38.28 -12.73 -31.37
N TRP A 248 -37.21 -12.28 -30.72
CA TRP A 248 -36.87 -12.75 -29.38
C TRP A 248 -37.89 -12.18 -28.40
N GLU A 249 -38.33 -12.97 -27.42
CA GLU A 249 -39.27 -12.52 -26.39
C GLU A 249 -38.92 -13.17 -25.04
N CYS A 250 -39.22 -12.47 -23.95
CA CYS A 250 -39.21 -13.05 -22.61
C CYS A 250 -40.47 -13.90 -22.45
N LEU A 251 -40.33 -15.18 -22.13
CA LEU A 251 -41.47 -15.99 -21.70
C LEU A 251 -41.74 -15.78 -20.22
N PRO A 252 -43.00 -15.87 -19.76
CA PRO A 252 -43.34 -15.85 -18.34
C PRO A 252 -42.71 -17.02 -17.56
#